data_AF-A0AAN8XFJ3-F1
#
_entry.id   AF-A0AAN8XFJ3-F1
#
_cell.length_a   1.000
_cell.length_b   1.000
_cell.length_c   1.000
_cell.angle_alpha   90.00
_cell.angle_beta   90.00
_cell.angle_gamma   90.00
#
_symmetry.space_group_name_H-M   'P 1'
#
loop_
_entity.id
_entity.type
_entity.pdbx_description
1 polymer ?
#
loop_
_entity_poly.entity_id
_entity_poly.type
_entity_poly.pdbx_seq_one_letter_code
_entity_poly.pdbx_strand_id
1 'polypeptide(L)'
;MTSEFGSELELPSVLNSLTTGRILIIAVKNDAAMNLSAKSRDLLESLGVTSAHELAFRNFFAWVGTVGGRVWGEASVFDRRPKKVYQWSSPVTLEMDIPKADHVFSCFDNEDSKEILRASFCERYDGYGNLCSCEDPAPLLYSPVELDGSTIPNVPLVVIASNRPTYLYRCLLSILRQAGGHLKRILVIIDGYHQEVRDLLRLLQVPFIEHKAEGINQSSRISDHYRFSITQAFSHFPKASKAILLEEDLLVAPDFFSYFNQTAWLLDEDPSLWCISAWNDLSGLHVAHDPMALRRVETLPGLGWMLTRSIAQQLLSKWPSRYKEHDWDLWARGPEMLSGRECIVPDVGRTFHFGLTGAHSPGLLHAAFFSARPVSNLPYVQLRNVERMMMSEYEADIYHILENDPMYINTTLHPCDPQFIPKYTSSGRPVVIFIDMRTFIDYF
;
A
#
# COMPACT_ATOMS: atom_id res chain seq x y z
N MET A 1 -21.03 -7.80 14.83
CA MET A 1 -20.20 -7.63 13.63
C MET A 1 -18.76 -7.71 14.09
N THR A 2 -18.10 -8.85 13.93
CA THR A 2 -16.63 -8.92 14.02
C THR A 2 -16.11 -8.42 12.69
N SER A 3 -15.57 -7.21 12.63
CA SER A 3 -14.69 -6.87 11.51
C SER A 3 -13.49 -7.81 11.60
N GLU A 4 -13.07 -8.39 10.47
CA GLU A 4 -11.82 -9.14 10.41
C GLU A 4 -10.68 -8.13 10.59
N PHE A 5 -10.17 -7.99 11.82
CA PHE A 5 -9.05 -7.14 12.16
C PHE A 5 -7.79 -7.99 12.32
N GLY A 6 -6.70 -7.61 11.64
CA GLY A 6 -5.38 -8.21 11.85
C GLY A 6 -5.17 -9.59 11.21
N SER A 7 -6.06 -10.07 10.33
CA SER A 7 -5.86 -11.31 9.55
C SER A 7 -4.58 -11.30 8.70
N GLU A 8 -4.03 -10.10 8.45
CA GLU A 8 -2.90 -9.85 7.55
C GLU A 8 -1.65 -9.33 8.28
N LEU A 9 -1.75 -9.05 9.58
CA LEU A 9 -0.66 -8.49 10.38
C LEU A 9 -0.01 -9.57 11.23
N GLU A 10 1.31 -9.47 11.45
CA GLU A 10 1.94 -10.29 12.47
C GLU A 10 1.30 -10.02 13.84
N LEU A 11 1.13 -11.08 14.64
CA LEU A 11 0.51 -11.02 15.96
C LEU A 11 1.03 -9.85 16.83
N PRO A 12 2.35 -9.52 16.85
CA PRO A 12 2.83 -8.37 17.59
C PRO A 12 2.28 -7.03 17.14
N SER A 13 2.08 -6.84 15.84
CA SER A 13 1.53 -5.59 15.30
C SER A 13 0.05 -5.44 15.68
N VAL A 14 -0.70 -6.54 15.71
CA VAL A 14 -2.09 -6.57 16.15
C VAL A 14 -2.16 -6.23 17.63
N LEU A 15 -1.48 -7.00 18.48
CA LEU A 15 -1.56 -6.87 19.94
C LEU A 15 -1.08 -5.51 20.44
N ASN A 16 -0.02 -4.95 19.85
CA ASN A 16 0.48 -3.62 20.23
C ASN A 16 -0.44 -2.47 19.79
N SER A 17 -1.38 -2.72 18.87
CA SER A 17 -2.32 -1.71 18.39
C SER A 17 -3.64 -1.68 19.18
N LEU A 18 -3.84 -2.64 20.07
CA LEU A 18 -5.06 -2.78 20.86
C LEU A 18 -5.10 -1.76 22.00
N THR A 19 -6.29 -1.24 22.25
CA THR A 19 -6.52 -0.26 23.30
C THR A 19 -6.49 -0.93 24.69
N THR A 20 -5.70 -0.36 25.61
CA THR A 20 -5.64 -0.81 27.01
C THR A 20 -7.03 -0.80 27.66
N GLY A 21 -7.32 -1.81 28.49
CA GLY A 21 -8.62 -1.95 29.16
C GLY A 21 -9.68 -2.73 28.38
N ARG A 22 -9.44 -3.04 27.10
CA ARG A 22 -10.32 -3.90 26.30
C ARG A 22 -10.23 -5.36 26.74
N ILE A 23 -11.34 -6.09 26.58
CA ILE A 23 -11.34 -7.56 26.72
C ILE A 23 -10.77 -8.16 25.43
N LEU A 24 -9.70 -8.93 25.57
CA LEU A 24 -9.06 -9.67 24.50
C LEU A 24 -9.34 -11.16 24.70
N ILE A 25 -9.86 -11.80 23.65
CA ILE A 25 -10.07 -13.25 23.59
C ILE A 25 -9.13 -13.80 22.53
N ILE A 26 -8.30 -14.78 22.90
CA ILE A 26 -7.39 -15.48 22.00
C ILE A 26 -7.81 -16.94 21.97
N ALA A 27 -7.99 -17.50 20.77
CA ALA A 27 -8.29 -18.91 20.59
C ALA A 27 -7.55 -19.47 19.37
N VAL A 28 -7.09 -20.71 19.46
CA VAL A 28 -6.43 -21.42 18.35
C VAL A 28 -7.45 -22.22 17.56
N LYS A 29 -7.50 -21.99 16.25
CA LYS A 29 -8.23 -22.83 15.30
C LYS A 29 -7.22 -23.63 14.48
N ASN A 30 -7.37 -24.96 14.46
CA ASN A 30 -6.53 -25.92 13.76
C ASN A 30 -5.07 -26.00 14.25
N ASP A 31 -4.25 -24.97 14.01
CA ASP A 31 -2.87 -24.86 14.49
C ASP A 31 -2.47 -23.38 14.56
N ALA A 32 -1.67 -23.05 15.56
CA ALA A 32 -1.00 -21.75 15.64
C ALA A 32 0.51 -21.89 15.89
N ALA A 33 1.02 -23.08 16.22
CA ALA A 33 2.37 -23.24 16.75
C ALA A 33 3.45 -23.33 15.67
N MET A 34 3.14 -23.80 14.45
CA MET A 34 4.15 -24.04 13.41
C MET A 34 4.99 -22.81 13.07
N ASN A 35 4.35 -21.64 12.99
CA ASN A 35 5.00 -20.37 12.63
C ASN A 35 4.90 -19.32 13.75
N LEU A 36 4.64 -19.75 15.00
CA LEU A 36 4.63 -18.82 16.14
C LEU A 36 6.05 -18.48 16.55
N SER A 37 6.51 -17.29 16.16
CA SER A 37 7.86 -16.79 16.47
C SER A 37 8.09 -16.66 17.98
N ALA A 38 9.36 -16.69 18.40
CA ALA A 38 9.75 -16.46 19.80
C ALA A 38 9.20 -15.12 20.31
N LYS A 39 9.32 -14.05 19.51
CA LYS A 39 8.78 -12.72 19.83
C LYS A 39 7.27 -12.74 20.07
N SER A 40 6.52 -13.50 19.27
CA SER A 40 5.07 -13.66 19.47
C SER A 40 4.76 -14.42 20.76
N ARG A 41 5.57 -15.42 21.12
CA ARG A 41 5.43 -16.15 22.39
C ARG A 41 5.75 -15.26 23.59
N ASP A 42 6.84 -14.51 23.54
CA ASP A 42 7.22 -13.54 24.58
C ASP A 42 6.11 -12.50 24.79
N LEU A 43 5.48 -12.04 23.70
CA LEU A 43 4.37 -11.11 23.78
C LEU A 43 3.12 -11.73 24.40
N LEU A 44 2.76 -12.96 24.03
CA LEU A 44 1.67 -13.69 24.69
C LEU A 44 1.96 -13.89 26.18
N GLU A 45 3.19 -14.25 26.54
CA GLU A 45 3.63 -14.37 27.94
C GLU A 45 3.50 -13.04 28.68
N SER A 46 3.86 -11.91 28.04
CA SER A 46 3.70 -10.57 28.62
C SER A 46 2.23 -10.18 28.85
N LEU A 47 1.30 -10.77 28.11
CA LEU A 47 -0.14 -10.65 28.35
C LEU A 47 -0.62 -11.56 29.51
N GLY A 48 0.24 -12.42 30.04
CA GLY A 48 -0.09 -13.39 31.09
C GLY A 48 -0.60 -14.72 30.55
N VAL A 49 -0.30 -15.06 29.29
CA VAL A 49 -0.57 -16.40 28.74
C VAL A 49 0.50 -17.37 29.28
N THR A 50 0.11 -18.23 30.21
CA THR A 50 1.02 -19.16 30.88
C THR A 50 1.51 -20.28 29.97
N SER A 51 0.69 -20.71 29.00
CA SER A 51 1.08 -21.73 28.03
C SER A 51 1.81 -21.18 26.79
N ALA A 52 2.23 -19.91 26.76
CA ALA A 52 2.74 -19.26 25.54
C ALA A 52 3.94 -20.00 24.92
N HIS A 53 4.87 -20.46 25.74
CA HIS A 53 6.06 -21.21 25.30
C HIS A 53 5.81 -22.72 25.14
N GLU A 54 4.75 -23.24 25.74
CA GLU A 54 4.40 -24.65 25.71
C GLU A 54 3.43 -25.00 24.56
N LEU A 55 2.85 -23.98 23.89
CA LEU A 55 1.92 -24.20 22.78
C LEU A 55 2.61 -24.98 21.65
N ALA A 56 2.21 -26.23 21.48
CA ALA A 56 2.77 -27.15 20.49
C ALA A 56 1.83 -27.32 19.28
N PHE A 57 2.35 -28.00 18.26
CA PHE A 57 1.62 -28.28 17.02
C PHE A 57 0.24 -28.90 17.29
N ARG A 58 -0.81 -28.27 16.76
CA ARG A 58 -2.23 -28.68 16.86
C ARG A 58 -2.75 -28.78 18.29
N ASN A 59 -2.16 -28.04 19.21
CA ASN A 59 -2.74 -27.84 20.53
C ASN A 59 -3.87 -26.80 20.44
N PHE A 60 -4.99 -27.12 21.07
CA PHE A 60 -6.04 -26.15 21.32
C PHE A 60 -5.73 -25.34 22.57
N PHE A 61 -6.04 -24.05 22.46
CA PHE A 61 -5.77 -23.03 23.46
C PHE A 61 -6.88 -22.00 23.39
N ALA A 62 -7.35 -21.56 24.55
CA ALA A 62 -8.24 -20.43 24.71
C ALA A 62 -7.77 -19.61 25.91
N TRP A 63 -7.78 -18.29 25.76
CA TRP A 63 -7.38 -17.36 26.80
C TRP A 63 -8.23 -16.10 26.73
N VAL A 64 -8.52 -15.54 27.89
CA VAL A 64 -9.19 -14.25 27.99
C VAL A 64 -8.52 -13.41 29.06
N GLY A 65 -8.28 -12.16 28.72
CA GLY A 65 -7.68 -11.17 29.60
C GLY A 65 -8.10 -9.77 29.21
N THR A 66 -7.68 -8.82 30.02
CA THR A 66 -7.78 -7.39 29.72
C THR A 66 -6.45 -6.91 29.17
N VAL A 67 -6.46 -6.19 28.04
CA VAL A 67 -5.24 -5.61 27.44
C VAL A 67 -4.57 -4.67 28.45
N GLY A 68 -3.30 -4.95 28.79
CA GLY A 68 -2.55 -4.23 29.83
C GLY A 68 -3.09 -4.39 31.26
N GLY A 69 -3.99 -5.35 31.47
CA GLY A 69 -4.67 -5.60 32.74
C GLY A 69 -4.53 -7.04 33.22
N ARG A 70 -5.56 -7.53 33.91
CA ARG A 70 -5.56 -8.88 34.47
C ARG A 70 -5.92 -9.96 33.46
N VAL A 71 -5.43 -11.16 33.71
CA VAL A 71 -5.91 -12.39 33.08
C VAL A 71 -7.20 -12.83 33.77
N TRP A 72 -8.20 -13.24 32.99
CA TRP A 72 -9.48 -13.77 33.50
C TRP A 72 -9.48 -15.29 33.54
N GLY A 73 -8.91 -15.92 32.52
CA GLY A 73 -8.80 -17.36 32.48
C GLY A 73 -8.03 -17.86 31.26
N GLU A 74 -7.54 -19.07 31.38
CA GLU A 74 -6.82 -19.79 30.34
C GLU A 74 -7.26 -21.26 30.37
N ALA A 75 -7.48 -21.83 29.19
CA ALA A 75 -7.65 -23.26 29.00
C ALA A 75 -6.67 -23.73 27.92
N SER A 76 -5.75 -24.61 28.31
CA SER A 76 -4.70 -25.12 27.43
C SER A 76 -4.53 -26.63 27.62
N VAL A 77 -4.18 -27.34 26.53
CA VAL A 77 -3.82 -28.77 26.57
C VAL A 77 -2.34 -28.92 26.30
N PHE A 78 -1.61 -29.48 27.26
CA PHE A 78 -0.17 -29.72 27.17
C PHE A 78 0.17 -31.11 26.59
N ASP A 79 -0.58 -31.57 25.59
CA ASP A 79 -0.28 -32.85 24.95
C ASP A 79 1.02 -32.72 24.16
N ARG A 80 2.15 -32.93 24.84
CA ARG A 80 3.52 -32.76 24.33
C ARG A 80 3.86 -33.68 23.15
N ARG A 81 2.93 -34.55 22.72
CA ARG A 81 3.11 -35.50 21.61
C ARG A 81 1.76 -35.85 20.97
N PRO A 82 1.30 -35.15 19.91
CA PRO A 82 0.41 -35.81 18.96
C PRO A 82 1.20 -37.01 18.42
N LYS A 83 0.83 -38.23 18.83
CA LYS A 83 1.56 -39.46 18.46
C LYS A 83 1.54 -39.70 16.93
N LYS A 84 0.71 -38.95 16.20
CA LYS A 84 0.53 -39.00 14.75
C LYS A 84 0.32 -37.60 14.18
N VAL A 85 0.83 -37.36 12.97
CA VAL A 85 0.73 -36.09 12.23
C VAL A 85 -0.71 -35.66 11.95
N TYR A 86 -1.68 -36.59 11.95
CA TYR A 86 -3.10 -36.35 11.69
C TYR A 86 -3.96 -36.18 12.94
N GLN A 87 -3.36 -36.02 14.12
CA GLN A 87 -4.10 -35.86 15.38
C GLN A 87 -4.05 -34.41 15.86
N TRP A 88 -5.15 -33.97 16.47
CA TRP A 88 -5.25 -32.73 17.24
C TRP A 88 -5.36 -33.07 18.72
N SER A 89 -4.99 -32.15 19.59
CA SER A 89 -5.27 -32.31 21.01
C SER A 89 -6.78 -32.33 21.27
N SER A 90 -7.17 -32.73 22.49
CA SER A 90 -8.55 -32.55 22.93
C SER A 90 -8.95 -31.06 22.80
N PRO A 91 -10.18 -30.75 22.34
CA PRO A 91 -10.70 -29.39 22.35
C PRO A 91 -10.71 -28.80 23.77
N VAL A 92 -10.52 -27.49 23.86
CA VAL A 92 -10.68 -26.75 25.12
C VAL A 92 -11.98 -25.96 25.10
N THR A 93 -12.58 -25.80 26.27
CA THR A 93 -13.70 -24.90 26.49
C THR A 93 -13.36 -24.04 27.69
N LEU A 94 -13.50 -22.73 27.52
CA LEU A 94 -13.24 -21.74 28.55
C LEU A 94 -14.50 -20.90 28.72
N GLU A 95 -15.12 -21.01 29.89
CA GLU A 95 -16.29 -20.23 30.28
C GLU A 95 -15.89 -19.30 31.42
N MET A 96 -16.36 -18.06 31.37
CA MET A 96 -16.09 -17.07 32.41
C MET A 96 -17.12 -15.97 32.48
N ASP A 97 -17.31 -15.47 33.69
CA ASP A 97 -18.12 -14.29 33.97
C ASP A 97 -17.21 -13.07 34.13
N ILE A 98 -17.28 -12.17 33.16
CA ILE A 98 -16.55 -10.91 33.19
C ILE A 98 -17.52 -9.80 33.60
N PRO A 99 -17.34 -9.15 34.78
CA PRO A 99 -18.16 -8.01 35.17
C PRO A 99 -18.02 -6.91 34.12
N LYS A 100 -19.16 -6.41 33.67
CA LYS A 100 -19.22 -5.26 32.78
C LYS A 100 -18.67 -4.04 33.53
N ALA A 101 -17.78 -3.28 32.89
CA ALA A 101 -17.39 -1.99 33.43
C ALA A 101 -18.60 -1.04 33.42
N ASP A 102 -18.90 -0.42 34.56
CA ASP A 102 -20.06 0.47 34.71
C ASP A 102 -19.95 1.75 33.86
N HIS A 103 -18.72 2.19 33.59
CA HIS A 103 -18.41 3.32 32.70
C HIS A 103 -17.24 2.99 31.78
N VAL A 104 -17.45 3.15 30.47
CA VAL A 104 -16.34 3.25 29.51
C VAL A 104 -15.80 4.67 29.66
N PHE A 105 -14.73 4.82 30.44
CA PHE A 105 -14.07 6.11 30.58
C PHE A 105 -13.50 6.53 29.22
N SER A 106 -14.05 7.60 28.64
CA SER A 106 -13.40 8.29 27.54
C SER A 106 -12.39 9.26 28.13
N CYS A 107 -11.13 9.11 27.74
CA CYS A 107 -10.05 10.05 28.04
C CYS A 107 -10.03 11.26 27.09
N PHE A 108 -10.88 11.26 26.07
CA PHE A 108 -11.01 12.36 25.12
C PHE A 108 -11.93 13.45 25.65
N ASP A 109 -11.65 14.69 25.25
CA ASP A 109 -12.42 15.87 25.62
C ASP A 109 -13.89 15.72 25.24
N ASN A 110 -14.79 15.99 26.18
CA ASN A 110 -16.23 15.87 26.03
C ASN A 110 -16.90 17.19 25.60
N GLU A 111 -16.15 18.28 25.46
CA GLU A 111 -16.64 19.56 24.95
C GLU A 111 -16.30 19.78 23.47
N ASP A 112 -15.17 19.24 22.98
CA ASP A 112 -14.82 19.31 21.56
C ASP A 112 -15.59 18.27 20.73
N SER A 113 -16.44 18.77 19.83
CA SER A 113 -17.19 17.96 18.85
C SER A 113 -16.36 16.89 18.12
N LYS A 114 -15.08 17.15 17.82
CA LYS A 114 -14.19 16.20 17.13
C LYS A 114 -13.69 15.12 18.06
N GLU A 115 -13.38 15.48 19.30
CA GLU A 115 -12.96 14.54 20.34
C GLU A 115 -14.12 13.64 20.79
N ILE A 116 -15.36 14.15 20.79
CA ILE A 116 -16.57 13.34 20.96
C ILE A 116 -16.70 12.31 19.84
N LEU A 117 -16.45 12.70 18.59
CA LEU A 117 -16.46 11.76 17.45
C LEU A 117 -15.33 10.73 17.57
N ARG A 118 -14.13 11.15 18.00
CA ARG A 118 -13.02 10.24 18.27
C ARG A 118 -13.38 9.25 19.37
N ALA A 119 -13.96 9.70 20.48
CA ALA A 119 -14.41 8.85 21.57
C ALA A 119 -15.42 7.79 21.07
N SER A 120 -16.42 8.20 20.30
CA SER A 120 -17.41 7.26 19.73
C SER A 120 -16.78 6.26 18.76
N PHE A 121 -15.84 6.72 17.93
CA PHE A 121 -15.09 5.86 17.02
C PHE A 121 -14.26 4.84 17.79
N CYS A 122 -13.44 5.31 18.74
CA CYS A 122 -12.54 4.51 19.54
C CYS A 122 -13.24 3.64 20.58
N GLU A 123 -14.52 3.89 20.89
CA GLU A 123 -15.38 2.98 21.66
C GLU A 123 -15.85 1.80 20.80
N ARG A 124 -16.13 2.05 19.52
CA ARG A 124 -16.69 1.05 18.60
C ARG A 124 -15.63 0.20 17.91
N TYR A 125 -14.49 0.80 17.58
CA TYR A 125 -13.43 0.20 16.78
C TYR A 125 -12.11 0.19 17.55
N ASP A 126 -11.24 -0.76 17.23
CA ASP A 126 -9.93 -0.92 17.87
C ASP A 126 -8.86 -1.14 16.78
N GLY A 127 -7.59 -1.10 17.16
CA GLY A 127 -6.49 -1.39 16.22
C GLY A 127 -5.95 -0.20 15.43
N TYR A 128 -6.32 1.00 15.83
CA TYR A 128 -5.86 2.26 15.24
C TYR A 128 -4.69 2.90 15.99
N GLY A 129 -4.16 2.20 17.01
CA GLY A 129 -3.00 2.63 17.78
C GLY A 129 -3.21 4.02 18.38
N ASN A 130 -2.31 4.95 18.03
CA ASN A 130 -2.32 6.29 18.59
C ASN A 130 -3.58 7.12 18.26
N LEU A 131 -4.40 6.76 17.26
CA LEU A 131 -5.70 7.43 17.07
C LEU A 131 -6.61 7.32 18.31
N CYS A 132 -6.49 6.19 19.01
CA CYS A 132 -7.29 5.86 20.19
C CYS A 132 -6.46 5.81 21.48
N SER A 133 -5.24 6.34 21.47
CA SER A 133 -4.39 6.44 22.66
C SER A 133 -4.84 7.60 23.53
N CYS A 134 -5.00 7.33 24.83
CA CYS A 134 -5.24 8.36 25.84
C CYS A 134 -3.97 9.14 26.22
N GLU A 135 -2.80 8.53 26.06
CA GLU A 135 -1.52 9.10 26.47
C GLU A 135 -0.91 9.99 25.38
N ASP A 136 -1.00 9.54 24.13
CA ASP A 136 -0.45 10.23 22.96
C ASP A 136 -1.43 10.14 21.78
N PRO A 137 -2.56 10.88 21.83
CA PRO A 137 -3.56 10.84 20.78
C PRO A 137 -3.06 11.45 19.46
N ALA A 138 -3.23 10.74 18.35
CA ALA A 138 -2.90 11.24 17.01
C ALA A 138 -3.75 12.45 16.63
N PRO A 139 -3.20 13.45 15.91
CA PRO A 139 -3.98 14.61 15.49
C PRO A 139 -5.12 14.23 14.53
N LEU A 140 -6.29 14.86 14.69
CA LEU A 140 -7.43 14.73 13.77
C LEU A 140 -7.39 15.72 12.61
N LEU A 141 -6.55 16.76 12.74
CA LEU A 141 -6.35 17.78 11.73
C LEU A 141 -4.90 17.80 11.31
N TYR A 142 -4.69 17.67 10.01
CA TYR A 142 -3.38 17.77 9.38
C TYR A 142 -3.33 19.06 8.59
N SER A 143 -2.32 19.89 8.85
CA SER A 143 -2.04 21.12 8.12
C SER A 143 -0.66 21.01 7.47
N PRO A 144 -0.53 20.19 6.41
CA PRO A 144 0.75 20.03 5.73
C PRO A 144 1.20 21.35 5.12
N VAL A 145 2.52 21.52 5.04
CA VAL A 145 3.13 22.66 4.36
C VAL A 145 2.70 22.65 2.88
N GLU A 146 2.41 23.83 2.33
CA GLU A 146 2.15 23.94 0.89
C GLU A 146 3.41 23.62 0.09
N LEU A 147 3.22 23.10 -1.11
CA LEU A 147 4.35 22.82 -1.99
C LEU A 147 4.80 24.12 -2.67
N ASP A 148 6.05 24.52 -2.43
CA ASP A 148 6.63 25.71 -3.05
C ASP A 148 6.60 25.59 -4.58
N GLY A 149 6.16 26.65 -5.26
CA GLY A 149 6.04 26.67 -6.72
C GLY A 149 5.09 25.61 -7.28
N SER A 150 4.00 25.28 -6.57
CA SER A 150 3.11 24.21 -7.02
C SER A 150 2.43 24.51 -8.37
N THR A 151 2.67 23.64 -9.35
CA THR A 151 2.00 23.56 -10.65
C THR A 151 0.83 22.57 -10.65
N ILE A 152 0.67 21.81 -9.56
CA ILE A 152 -0.42 20.84 -9.35
C ILE A 152 -1.48 21.25 -8.29
N PRO A 153 -1.81 22.54 -8.06
CA PRO A 153 -2.76 22.92 -7.00
C PRO A 153 -4.19 22.42 -7.29
N ASN A 154 -4.52 22.18 -8.55
CA ASN A 154 -5.84 21.71 -9.01
C ASN A 154 -5.85 20.24 -9.44
N VAL A 155 -4.77 19.49 -9.20
CA VAL A 155 -4.72 18.06 -9.51
C VAL A 155 -5.21 17.29 -8.28
N PRO A 156 -6.37 16.64 -8.33
CA PRO A 156 -6.86 15.82 -7.23
C PRO A 156 -6.06 14.53 -7.08
N LEU A 157 -5.95 14.06 -5.84
CA LEU A 157 -5.54 12.72 -5.47
C LEU A 157 -6.79 11.90 -5.13
N VAL A 158 -7.09 10.90 -5.95
CA VAL A 158 -8.20 9.98 -5.75
C VAL A 158 -7.68 8.69 -5.16
N VAL A 159 -8.09 8.41 -3.92
CA VAL A 159 -7.73 7.17 -3.22
C VAL A 159 -8.83 6.14 -3.45
N ILE A 160 -8.45 4.98 -3.98
CA ILE A 160 -9.34 3.87 -4.33
C ILE A 160 -9.30 2.89 -3.15
N ALA A 161 -10.44 2.70 -2.49
CA ALA A 161 -10.53 2.01 -1.21
C ALA A 161 -11.67 0.99 -1.19
N SER A 162 -11.57 0.02 -0.28
CA SER A 162 -12.63 -0.96 -0.03
C SER A 162 -12.79 -1.19 1.48
N ASN A 163 -13.00 -2.44 1.91
CA ASN A 163 -13.18 -2.79 3.31
C ASN A 163 -11.86 -3.12 4.03
N ARG A 164 -10.84 -2.25 3.91
CA ARG A 164 -9.57 -2.39 4.65
C ARG A 164 -9.25 -1.10 5.41
N PRO A 165 -10.07 -0.75 6.42
CA PRO A 165 -10.04 0.58 7.02
C PRO A 165 -8.69 0.92 7.71
N THR A 166 -7.95 -0.08 8.19
CA THR A 166 -6.62 0.12 8.79
C THR A 166 -5.55 0.40 7.74
N TYR A 167 -5.67 -0.18 6.54
CA TYR A 167 -4.80 0.11 5.41
C TYR A 167 -5.06 1.52 4.91
N LEU A 168 -6.34 1.83 4.68
CA LEU A 168 -6.76 3.17 4.32
C LEU A 168 -6.29 4.22 5.34
N TYR A 169 -6.39 3.94 6.64
CA TYR A 169 -5.88 4.85 7.68
C TYR A 169 -4.39 5.11 7.52
N ARG A 170 -3.56 4.06 7.37
CA ARG A 170 -2.11 4.18 7.17
C ARG A 170 -1.76 4.94 5.89
N CYS A 171 -2.45 4.64 4.79
CA CYS A 171 -2.31 5.35 3.51
C CYS A 171 -2.63 6.85 3.69
N LEU A 172 -3.79 7.19 4.27
CA LEU A 172 -4.19 8.58 4.52
C LEU A 172 -3.21 9.32 5.43
N LEU A 173 -2.71 8.69 6.50
CA LEU A 173 -1.68 9.31 7.34
C LEU A 173 -0.39 9.59 6.55
N SER A 174 0.02 8.65 5.69
CA SER A 174 1.19 8.85 4.85
C SER A 174 1.01 10.02 3.90
N ILE A 175 -0.21 10.28 3.41
CA ILE A 175 -0.55 11.39 2.51
C ILE A 175 -0.62 12.72 3.26
N LEU A 176 -1.43 12.78 4.33
CA LEU A 176 -1.79 14.01 5.03
C LEU A 176 -0.61 14.66 5.76
N ARG A 177 0.46 13.89 5.99
CA ARG A 177 1.70 14.37 6.61
C ARG A 177 2.69 15.00 5.63
N GLN A 178 2.51 14.83 4.31
CA GLN A 178 3.46 15.35 3.32
C GLN A 178 3.11 16.74 2.85
N ALA A 179 4.14 17.50 2.45
CA ALA A 179 3.95 18.77 1.78
C ALA A 179 3.08 18.58 0.52
N GLY A 180 2.00 19.36 0.38
CA GLY A 180 1.02 19.20 -0.69
C GLY A 180 -0.14 18.21 -0.40
N GLY A 181 -0.12 17.47 0.71
CA GLY A 181 -1.14 16.50 1.13
C GLY A 181 -2.45 17.08 1.66
N HIS A 182 -2.98 18.14 1.05
CA HIS A 182 -4.12 18.88 1.58
C HIS A 182 -5.47 18.21 1.27
N LEU A 183 -6.36 18.11 2.26
CA LEU A 183 -7.72 17.55 2.15
C LEU A 183 -8.56 18.08 0.97
N LYS A 184 -8.35 19.34 0.53
CA LYS A 184 -9.08 19.96 -0.59
C LYS A 184 -8.82 19.27 -1.93
N ARG A 185 -7.72 18.50 -2.04
CA ARG A 185 -7.35 17.75 -3.24
C ARG A 185 -7.64 16.27 -3.11
N ILE A 186 -8.02 15.77 -1.93
CA ILE A 186 -8.16 14.34 -1.68
C ILE A 186 -9.62 13.95 -1.80
N LEU A 187 -9.88 12.84 -2.50
CA LEU A 187 -11.18 12.21 -2.57
C LEU A 187 -11.02 10.69 -2.44
N VAL A 188 -11.68 10.09 -1.45
CA VAL A 188 -11.69 8.63 -1.28
C VAL A 188 -12.93 8.05 -1.97
N ILE A 189 -12.74 7.07 -2.84
CA ILE A 189 -13.84 6.35 -3.47
C ILE A 189 -13.89 4.94 -2.87
N ILE A 190 -15.02 4.58 -2.28
CA ILE A 190 -15.17 3.35 -1.49
C ILE A 190 -15.97 2.32 -2.29
N ASP A 191 -15.42 1.13 -2.47
CA ASP A 191 -16.11 0.01 -3.10
C ASP A 191 -17.01 -0.75 -2.09
N GLY A 192 -18.26 -0.30 -1.96
CA GLY A 192 -19.26 -0.82 -1.04
C GLY A 192 -19.63 0.15 0.08
N TYR A 193 -20.52 -0.29 0.97
CA TYR A 193 -21.03 0.50 2.10
C TYR A 193 -20.49 -0.04 3.41
N HIS A 194 -19.30 0.44 3.81
CA HIS A 194 -18.57 -0.08 4.97
C HIS A 194 -18.60 0.94 6.11
N GLN A 195 -19.30 0.61 7.21
CA GLN A 195 -19.55 1.55 8.30
C GLN A 195 -18.25 2.04 8.97
N GLU A 196 -17.29 1.15 9.22
CA GLU A 196 -16.01 1.48 9.86
C GLU A 196 -15.18 2.44 8.99
N VAL A 197 -15.13 2.19 7.67
CA VAL A 197 -14.48 3.08 6.70
C VAL A 197 -15.12 4.47 6.69
N ARG A 198 -16.46 4.53 6.67
CA ARG A 198 -17.20 5.80 6.73
C ARG A 198 -16.92 6.58 8.01
N ASP A 199 -16.97 5.91 9.15
CA ASP A 199 -16.78 6.56 10.44
C ASP A 199 -15.34 7.08 10.57
N LEU A 200 -14.35 6.33 10.07
CA LEU A 200 -12.95 6.77 9.96
C LEU A 200 -12.80 8.03 9.09
N LEU A 201 -13.37 8.02 7.88
CA LEU A 201 -13.24 9.14 6.94
C LEU A 201 -13.94 10.41 7.44
N ARG A 202 -15.08 10.25 8.12
CA ARG A 202 -15.77 11.37 8.79
C ARG A 202 -14.94 11.93 9.93
N LEU A 203 -14.34 11.08 10.75
CA LEU A 203 -13.47 11.49 11.86
C LEU A 203 -12.28 12.32 11.35
N LEU A 204 -11.66 11.88 10.26
CA LEU A 204 -10.53 12.58 9.62
C LEU A 204 -10.94 13.72 8.70
N GLN A 205 -12.24 14.00 8.54
CA GLN A 205 -12.80 15.00 7.62
C GLN A 205 -12.30 14.83 6.17
N VAL A 206 -12.07 13.59 5.73
CA VAL A 206 -11.66 13.27 4.37
C VAL A 206 -12.90 13.15 3.48
N PRO A 207 -13.01 13.89 2.35
CA PRO A 207 -14.11 13.74 1.41
C PRO A 207 -14.16 12.34 0.81
N PHE A 208 -15.35 11.77 0.69
CA PHE A 208 -15.51 10.44 0.10
C PHE A 208 -16.82 10.25 -0.68
N ILE A 209 -16.83 9.26 -1.57
CA ILE A 209 -18.00 8.79 -2.31
C ILE A 209 -18.08 7.27 -2.18
N GLU A 210 -19.26 6.75 -1.87
CA GLU A 210 -19.53 5.30 -1.85
C GLU A 210 -20.00 4.84 -3.24
N HIS A 211 -19.38 3.78 -3.75
CA HIS A 211 -19.75 3.09 -4.97
C HIS A 211 -20.41 1.76 -4.62
N LYS A 212 -21.49 1.41 -5.30
CA LYS A 212 -22.08 0.08 -5.14
C LYS A 212 -21.15 -0.96 -5.76
N ALA A 213 -20.73 -1.94 -4.97
CA ALA A 213 -19.91 -3.05 -5.46
C ALA A 213 -20.67 -3.89 -6.51
N GLU A 214 -20.22 -3.87 -7.75
CA GLU A 214 -20.82 -4.58 -8.89
C GLU A 214 -19.74 -5.22 -9.77
N GLY A 215 -20.00 -6.40 -10.31
CA GLY A 215 -19.06 -7.18 -11.13
C GLY A 215 -19.43 -8.67 -11.09
N ILE A 216 -19.08 -9.43 -12.13
CA ILE A 216 -19.36 -10.88 -12.17
C ILE A 216 -18.37 -11.70 -11.33
N ASN A 217 -17.21 -11.14 -11.03
CA ASN A 217 -16.15 -11.73 -10.21
C ASN A 217 -15.33 -10.60 -9.55
N GLN A 218 -14.27 -10.96 -8.82
CA GLN A 218 -13.43 -10.01 -8.10
C GLN A 218 -12.71 -9.01 -9.04
N SER A 219 -12.06 -9.48 -10.10
CA SER A 219 -11.34 -8.62 -11.05
C SER A 219 -12.27 -7.63 -11.77
N SER A 220 -13.41 -8.09 -12.27
CA SER A 220 -14.41 -7.22 -12.92
C SER A 220 -15.05 -6.22 -11.96
N ARG A 221 -15.19 -6.59 -10.67
CA ARG A 221 -15.63 -5.67 -9.61
C ARG A 221 -14.63 -4.55 -9.38
N ILE A 222 -13.35 -4.91 -9.24
CA ILE A 222 -12.26 -3.92 -9.09
C ILE A 222 -12.21 -3.01 -10.32
N SER A 223 -12.33 -3.59 -11.52
CA SER A 223 -12.34 -2.83 -12.78
C SER A 223 -13.49 -1.83 -12.85
N ASP A 224 -14.74 -2.23 -12.54
CA ASP A 224 -15.87 -1.29 -12.54
C ASP A 224 -15.71 -0.20 -11.46
N HIS A 225 -15.11 -0.53 -10.32
CA HIS A 225 -14.78 0.45 -9.29
C HIS A 225 -13.71 1.46 -9.75
N TYR A 226 -12.69 1.02 -10.49
CA TYR A 226 -11.71 1.91 -11.12
C TYR A 226 -12.34 2.83 -12.18
N ARG A 227 -13.22 2.28 -13.02
CA ARG A 227 -14.02 3.05 -13.99
C ARG A 227 -14.82 4.15 -13.30
N PHE A 228 -15.52 3.80 -12.21
CA PHE A 228 -16.30 4.74 -11.43
C PHE A 228 -15.39 5.80 -10.79
N SER A 229 -14.26 5.40 -10.20
CA SER A 229 -13.32 6.31 -9.54
C SER A 229 -12.71 7.33 -10.51
N ILE A 230 -12.30 6.91 -11.71
CA ILE A 230 -11.81 7.81 -12.77
C ILE A 230 -12.92 8.77 -13.22
N THR A 231 -14.15 8.27 -13.36
CA THR A 231 -15.31 9.11 -13.69
C THR A 231 -15.53 10.18 -12.61
N GLN A 232 -15.47 9.80 -11.33
CA GLN A 232 -15.64 10.72 -10.21
C GLN A 232 -14.49 11.72 -10.08
N ALA A 233 -13.25 11.33 -10.39
CA ALA A 233 -12.09 12.22 -10.37
C ALA A 233 -12.36 13.51 -11.17
N PHE A 234 -12.90 13.37 -12.38
CA PHE A 234 -13.14 14.50 -13.27
C PHE A 234 -14.54 15.11 -13.18
N SER A 235 -15.50 14.40 -12.58
CA SER A 235 -16.85 14.90 -12.31
C SER A 235 -16.90 15.73 -11.03
N HIS A 236 -16.23 15.27 -9.97
CA HIS A 236 -16.11 15.98 -8.69
C HIS A 236 -15.16 17.19 -8.80
N PHE A 237 -14.10 17.07 -9.60
CA PHE A 237 -13.16 18.15 -9.89
C PHE A 237 -13.26 18.59 -11.36
N PRO A 238 -14.31 19.34 -11.76
CA PRO A 238 -14.57 19.65 -13.17
C PRO A 238 -13.51 20.54 -13.83
N LYS A 239 -12.71 21.26 -13.03
CA LYS A 239 -11.62 22.13 -13.51
C LYS A 239 -10.27 21.39 -13.62
N ALA A 240 -10.17 20.16 -13.10
CA ALA A 240 -8.92 19.42 -13.12
C ALA A 240 -8.58 18.92 -14.53
N SER A 241 -7.40 19.22 -15.04
CA SER A 241 -6.89 18.69 -16.32
C SER A 241 -6.22 17.33 -16.17
N LYS A 242 -5.82 16.96 -14.94
CA LYS A 242 -5.17 15.70 -14.57
C LYS A 242 -5.73 15.19 -13.25
N ALA A 243 -5.46 13.94 -12.91
CA ALA A 243 -5.73 13.37 -11.59
C ALA A 243 -4.59 12.40 -11.22
N ILE A 244 -4.35 12.21 -9.93
CA ILE A 244 -3.48 11.15 -9.39
C ILE A 244 -4.39 10.07 -8.80
N LEU A 245 -4.15 8.81 -9.13
CA LEU A 245 -4.86 7.66 -8.56
C LEU A 245 -3.93 6.89 -7.63
N LEU A 246 -4.42 6.49 -6.47
CA LEU A 246 -3.67 5.78 -5.44
C LEU A 246 -4.54 4.70 -4.79
N GLU A 247 -3.99 3.53 -4.52
CA GLU A 247 -4.68 2.44 -3.81
C GLU A 247 -4.49 2.58 -2.29
N GLU A 248 -5.45 2.07 -1.51
CA GLU A 248 -5.45 2.17 -0.03
C GLU A 248 -4.31 1.39 0.67
N ASP A 249 -3.60 0.51 -0.05
CA ASP A 249 -2.48 -0.30 0.42
C ASP A 249 -1.11 0.23 -0.02
N LEU A 250 -1.05 1.53 -0.36
CA LEU A 250 0.18 2.25 -0.66
C LEU A 250 0.53 3.25 0.45
N LEU A 251 1.81 3.29 0.84
CA LEU A 251 2.38 4.44 1.55
C LEU A 251 3.03 5.37 0.54
N VAL A 252 2.85 6.67 0.69
CA VAL A 252 3.52 7.67 -0.16
C VAL A 252 4.85 8.13 0.47
N ALA A 253 5.85 8.37 -0.38
CA ALA A 253 7.13 8.95 0.03
C ALA A 253 6.97 10.42 0.46
N PRO A 254 7.92 10.97 1.25
CA PRO A 254 7.85 12.36 1.67
C PRO A 254 7.85 13.39 0.53
N ASP A 255 8.56 13.10 -0.56
CA ASP A 255 8.60 13.95 -1.76
C ASP A 255 7.55 13.58 -2.84
N PHE A 256 6.55 12.75 -2.54
CA PHE A 256 5.56 12.25 -3.51
C PHE A 256 4.88 13.36 -4.32
N PHE A 257 4.38 14.41 -3.66
CA PHE A 257 3.75 15.54 -4.36
C PHE A 257 4.77 16.40 -5.11
N SER A 258 5.98 16.55 -4.58
CA SER A 258 7.07 17.26 -5.27
C SER A 258 7.47 16.56 -6.56
N TYR A 259 7.55 15.23 -6.55
CA TYR A 259 7.82 14.40 -7.72
C TYR A 259 6.80 14.67 -8.84
N PHE A 260 5.50 14.59 -8.51
CA PHE A 260 4.44 14.88 -9.47
C PHE A 260 4.42 16.34 -9.91
N ASN A 261 4.74 17.29 -9.03
CA ASN A 261 4.81 18.71 -9.37
C ASN A 261 5.88 19.02 -10.41
N GLN A 262 7.04 18.38 -10.29
CA GLN A 262 8.16 18.56 -11.22
C GLN A 262 7.94 17.89 -12.57
N THR A 263 7.10 16.84 -12.63
CA THR A 263 6.94 16.01 -13.84
C THR A 263 5.61 16.23 -14.56
N ALA A 264 4.58 16.77 -13.89
CA ALA A 264 3.23 16.88 -14.45
C ALA A 264 3.15 17.58 -15.82
N TRP A 265 3.99 18.58 -16.05
CA TRP A 265 4.02 19.34 -17.32
C TRP A 265 4.38 18.47 -18.53
N LEU A 266 5.12 17.38 -18.33
CA LEU A 266 5.48 16.45 -19.41
C LEU A 266 4.26 15.81 -20.06
N LEU A 267 3.19 15.56 -19.29
CA LEU A 267 1.92 15.04 -19.81
C LEU A 267 1.14 16.07 -20.65
N ASP A 268 1.48 17.35 -20.57
CA ASP A 268 0.90 18.39 -21.42
C ASP A 268 1.68 18.57 -22.72
N GLU A 269 3.01 18.50 -22.64
CA GLU A 269 3.91 18.79 -23.76
C GLU A 269 4.21 17.56 -24.64
N ASP A 270 4.31 16.36 -24.07
CA ASP A 270 4.69 15.15 -24.80
C ASP A 270 3.49 14.20 -25.02
N PRO A 271 2.89 14.17 -26.23
CA PRO A 271 1.76 13.31 -26.53
C PRO A 271 2.11 11.81 -26.60
N SER A 272 3.41 11.46 -26.62
CA SER A 272 3.87 10.07 -26.54
C SER A 272 3.79 9.50 -25.11
N LEU A 273 3.46 10.32 -24.11
CA LEU A 273 3.28 9.86 -22.74
C LEU A 273 1.82 9.44 -22.46
N TRP A 274 1.70 8.31 -21.78
CA TRP A 274 0.45 7.76 -21.26
C TRP A 274 0.23 8.13 -19.78
N CYS A 275 1.29 8.10 -18.96
CA CYS A 275 1.18 8.38 -17.54
C CYS A 275 2.51 8.80 -16.90
N ILE A 276 2.42 9.25 -15.65
CA ILE A 276 3.57 9.34 -14.74
C ILE A 276 3.23 8.44 -13.56
N SER A 277 4.06 7.46 -13.24
CA SER A 277 3.89 6.59 -12.09
C SER A 277 4.96 6.86 -11.02
N ALA A 278 4.58 6.71 -9.76
CA ALA A 278 5.46 6.73 -8.60
C ALA A 278 6.16 5.38 -8.37
N TRP A 279 5.84 4.36 -9.17
CA TRP A 279 6.32 3.01 -9.04
C TRP A 279 7.22 2.62 -10.21
N ASN A 280 8.27 1.84 -9.91
CA ASN A 280 9.14 1.26 -10.91
C ASN A 280 9.31 -0.25 -10.61
N ASP A 281 8.81 -1.06 -11.54
CA ASP A 281 8.77 -2.53 -11.42
C ASP A 281 10.15 -3.18 -11.36
N LEU A 282 11.22 -2.45 -11.73
CA LEU A 282 12.60 -2.95 -11.73
C LEU A 282 13.46 -2.36 -10.61
N SER A 283 12.90 -1.50 -9.74
CA SER A 283 13.61 -0.95 -8.58
C SER A 283 13.78 -1.99 -7.48
N GLY A 284 14.82 -2.84 -7.57
CA GLY A 284 15.27 -3.67 -6.45
C GLY A 284 16.29 -2.94 -5.58
N LEU A 285 16.43 -3.33 -4.30
CA LEU A 285 17.42 -2.74 -3.36
C LEU A 285 18.87 -2.66 -3.89
N HIS A 286 19.26 -3.55 -4.80
CA HIS A 286 20.60 -3.60 -5.37
C HIS A 286 20.70 -2.92 -6.75
N VAL A 287 19.58 -2.45 -7.31
CA VAL A 287 19.49 -1.90 -8.68
C VAL A 287 19.20 -0.40 -8.67
N ALA A 288 18.25 0.04 -7.85
CA ALA A 288 17.81 1.44 -7.79
C ALA A 288 18.54 2.21 -6.69
N HIS A 289 19.18 3.32 -7.06
CA HIS A 289 20.07 4.08 -6.16
C HIS A 289 19.92 5.59 -6.27
N ASP A 290 19.42 6.12 -7.40
CA ASP A 290 19.42 7.55 -7.65
C ASP A 290 18.01 8.15 -7.51
N PRO A 291 17.68 8.81 -6.38
CA PRO A 291 16.35 9.39 -6.21
C PRO A 291 16.06 10.53 -7.19
N MET A 292 17.07 11.11 -7.85
CA MET A 292 16.91 12.22 -8.80
C MET A 292 16.64 11.76 -10.24
N ALA A 293 16.81 10.46 -10.54
CA ALA A 293 16.72 9.92 -11.89
C ALA A 293 15.31 9.47 -12.27
N LEU A 294 15.00 9.60 -13.55
CA LEU A 294 13.74 9.22 -14.19
C LEU A 294 14.00 8.29 -15.38
N ARG A 295 13.00 7.48 -15.73
CA ARG A 295 13.01 6.56 -16.88
C ARG A 295 11.69 6.66 -17.63
N ARG A 296 11.73 6.40 -18.94
CA ARG A 296 10.54 6.06 -19.74
C ARG A 296 10.42 4.54 -19.84
N VAL A 297 9.21 4.03 -19.73
CA VAL A 297 8.90 2.59 -19.79
C VAL A 297 7.66 2.33 -20.65
N GLU A 298 7.71 1.27 -21.45
CA GLU A 298 6.63 0.83 -22.36
C GLU A 298 5.53 0.03 -21.63
N THR A 299 5.06 0.52 -20.49
CA THR A 299 3.98 -0.11 -19.72
C THR A 299 3.23 0.91 -18.87
N LEU A 300 2.12 0.48 -18.27
CA LEU A 300 1.44 1.18 -17.17
C LEU A 300 1.78 0.47 -15.84
N PRO A 301 2.72 1.01 -15.04
CA PRO A 301 3.06 0.41 -13.76
C PRO A 301 1.91 0.50 -12.75
N GLY A 302 1.18 1.62 -12.75
CA GLY A 302 0.12 1.88 -11.77
C GLY A 302 0.70 2.34 -10.42
N LEU A 303 0.17 1.80 -9.31
CA LEU A 303 0.70 1.93 -7.95
C LEU A 303 1.06 3.37 -7.52
N GLY A 304 0.13 4.30 -7.73
CA GLY A 304 0.33 5.74 -7.55
C GLY A 304 0.70 6.41 -8.86
N TRP A 305 -0.28 6.83 -9.65
CA TRP A 305 -0.02 7.30 -11.02
C TRP A 305 -0.92 8.47 -11.42
N MET A 306 -0.39 9.34 -12.26
CA MET A 306 -1.06 10.51 -12.81
C MET A 306 -1.47 10.27 -14.26
N LEU A 307 -2.68 10.69 -14.61
CA LEU A 307 -3.20 10.70 -15.98
C LEU A 307 -3.88 12.04 -16.30
N THR A 308 -3.93 12.37 -17.59
CA THR A 308 -4.69 13.52 -18.11
C THR A 308 -6.18 13.18 -18.26
N ARG A 309 -7.02 14.23 -18.30
CA ARG A 309 -8.45 14.11 -18.58
C ARG A 309 -8.72 13.48 -19.96
N SER A 310 -7.90 13.79 -20.96
CA SER A 310 -8.06 13.22 -22.31
C SER A 310 -7.78 11.71 -22.33
N ILE A 311 -6.73 11.26 -21.63
CA ILE A 311 -6.42 9.83 -21.47
C ILE A 311 -7.52 9.13 -20.67
N ALA A 312 -8.03 9.76 -19.61
CA ALA A 312 -9.17 9.24 -18.85
C ALA A 312 -10.43 9.09 -19.73
N GLN A 313 -10.74 10.05 -20.59
CA GLN A 313 -11.86 9.96 -21.53
C GLN A 313 -11.67 8.81 -22.53
N GLN A 314 -10.45 8.63 -23.05
CA GLN A 314 -10.11 7.52 -23.93
C GLN A 314 -10.31 6.17 -23.23
N LEU A 315 -9.77 6.01 -22.02
CA LEU A 315 -9.99 4.82 -21.17
C LEU A 315 -11.48 4.54 -20.97
N LEU A 316 -12.24 5.52 -20.49
CA LEU A 316 -13.66 5.37 -20.17
C LEU A 316 -14.51 5.03 -21.40
N SER A 317 -14.14 5.53 -22.58
CA SER A 317 -14.87 5.26 -23.83
C SER A 317 -14.76 3.80 -24.31
N LYS A 318 -13.68 3.11 -23.91
CA LYS A 318 -13.39 1.72 -24.30
C LYS A 318 -13.46 0.74 -23.12
N TRP A 319 -13.83 1.22 -21.93
CA TRP A 319 -13.76 0.44 -20.70
C TRP A 319 -14.58 -0.86 -20.84
N PRO A 320 -14.02 -2.03 -20.52
CA PRO A 320 -14.73 -3.28 -20.73
C PRO A 320 -15.95 -3.38 -19.82
N SER A 321 -16.99 -4.06 -20.29
CA SER A 321 -18.20 -4.28 -19.49
C SER A 321 -17.88 -5.07 -18.22
N ARG A 322 -18.51 -4.70 -17.10
CA ARG A 322 -18.47 -5.43 -15.82
C ARG A 322 -18.96 -6.89 -15.91
N TYR A 323 -19.56 -7.28 -17.04
CA TYR A 323 -19.96 -8.66 -17.34
C TYR A 323 -18.87 -9.47 -18.07
N LYS A 324 -17.66 -8.93 -18.20
CA LYS A 324 -16.48 -9.63 -18.73
C LYS A 324 -15.42 -9.73 -17.66
N GLU A 325 -14.80 -10.90 -17.55
CA GLU A 325 -13.64 -11.11 -16.69
C GLU A 325 -12.41 -10.44 -17.32
N HIS A 326 -11.77 -9.55 -16.56
CA HIS A 326 -10.53 -8.88 -16.92
C HIS A 326 -9.98 -8.15 -15.70
N ASP A 327 -8.67 -8.01 -15.63
CA ASP A 327 -8.01 -7.04 -14.75
C ASP A 327 -7.85 -5.71 -15.51
N TRP A 328 -8.22 -4.61 -14.87
CA TRP A 328 -8.28 -3.29 -15.52
C TRP A 328 -6.91 -2.82 -16.00
N ASP A 329 -5.85 -3.13 -15.23
CA ASP A 329 -4.49 -2.72 -15.48
C ASP A 329 -3.86 -3.55 -16.59
N LEU A 330 -4.06 -4.87 -16.60
CA LEU A 330 -3.65 -5.73 -17.73
C LEU A 330 -4.35 -5.31 -19.03
N TRP A 331 -5.64 -4.98 -18.98
CA TRP A 331 -6.36 -4.46 -20.13
C TRP A 331 -5.79 -3.10 -20.59
N ALA A 332 -5.51 -2.18 -19.65
CA ALA A 332 -4.96 -0.86 -19.95
C ALA A 332 -3.53 -0.91 -20.50
N ARG A 333 -2.73 -1.92 -20.13
CA ARG A 333 -1.41 -2.22 -20.72
C ARG A 333 -1.49 -2.79 -22.13
N GLY A 334 -2.67 -3.23 -22.57
CA GLY A 334 -2.87 -3.81 -23.90
C GLY A 334 -2.51 -2.81 -25.02
N PRO A 335 -2.05 -3.31 -26.19
CA PRO A 335 -1.52 -2.46 -27.26
C PRO A 335 -2.56 -1.48 -27.83
N GLU A 336 -3.85 -1.82 -27.77
CA GLU A 336 -4.93 -0.92 -28.20
C GLU A 336 -5.07 0.30 -27.27
N MET A 337 -4.85 0.09 -25.98
CA MET A 337 -4.94 1.15 -24.99
C MET A 337 -3.64 1.93 -24.96
N LEU A 338 -2.52 1.28 -24.65
CA LEU A 338 -1.21 1.91 -24.55
C LEU A 338 -0.81 2.61 -25.87
N SER A 339 -1.11 1.99 -27.02
CA SER A 339 -0.93 2.57 -28.35
C SER A 339 0.49 3.10 -28.62
N GLY A 340 1.50 2.38 -28.13
CA GLY A 340 2.92 2.75 -28.27
C GLY A 340 3.36 3.93 -27.41
N ARG A 341 2.51 4.40 -26.48
CA ARG A 341 2.89 5.43 -25.50
C ARG A 341 3.57 4.82 -24.29
N GLU A 342 4.29 5.66 -23.56
CA GLU A 342 5.11 5.24 -22.43
C GLU A 342 4.69 5.94 -21.15
N CYS A 343 5.15 5.44 -20.01
CA CYS A 343 5.04 6.14 -18.74
C CYS A 343 6.40 6.57 -18.22
N ILE A 344 6.40 7.66 -17.45
CA ILE A 344 7.57 8.07 -16.68
C ILE A 344 7.53 7.40 -15.30
N VAL A 345 8.66 6.87 -14.88
CA VAL A 345 8.87 6.29 -13.55
C VAL A 345 10.15 6.84 -12.92
N PRO A 346 10.24 6.93 -11.59
CA PRO A 346 11.49 7.26 -10.93
C PRO A 346 12.41 6.02 -10.84
N ASP A 347 13.72 6.24 -10.70
CA ASP A 347 14.65 5.13 -10.41
C ASP A 347 14.39 4.57 -9.00
N VAL A 348 14.21 5.42 -7.99
CA VAL A 348 13.78 5.05 -6.63
C VAL A 348 12.28 5.33 -6.48
N GLY A 349 11.48 4.37 -6.04
CA GLY A 349 10.02 4.53 -5.93
C GLY A 349 9.57 5.68 -5.02
N ARG A 350 8.38 6.24 -5.28
CA ARG A 350 7.69 7.23 -4.42
C ARG A 350 6.44 6.67 -3.75
N THR A 351 6.18 5.38 -3.95
CA THR A 351 5.14 4.61 -3.26
C THR A 351 5.71 3.28 -2.77
N PHE A 352 5.22 2.82 -1.62
CA PHE A 352 5.51 1.49 -1.09
C PHE A 352 4.22 0.70 -0.97
N HIS A 353 4.12 -0.44 -1.64
CA HIS A 353 2.97 -1.33 -1.51
C HIS A 353 3.12 -2.21 -0.28
N PHE A 354 2.29 -1.99 0.74
CA PHE A 354 2.33 -2.72 2.02
C PHE A 354 1.20 -3.76 2.16
N GLY A 355 0.34 -3.90 1.15
CA GLY A 355 -0.77 -4.85 1.17
C GLY A 355 -0.30 -6.30 1.14
N LEU A 356 -0.30 -6.96 2.31
CA LEU A 356 0.15 -8.35 2.45
C LEU A 356 -0.85 -9.35 1.88
N THR A 357 -2.15 -9.05 1.98
CA THR A 357 -3.19 -9.78 1.24
C THR A 357 -4.10 -8.83 0.48
N GLY A 358 -4.60 -9.33 -0.64
CA GLY A 358 -5.48 -8.60 -1.55
C GLY A 358 -6.09 -9.57 -2.56
N ALA A 359 -6.75 -9.02 -3.59
CA ALA A 359 -7.41 -9.84 -4.61
C ALA A 359 -6.46 -10.82 -5.32
N HIS A 360 -5.20 -10.41 -5.54
CA HIS A 360 -4.22 -11.18 -6.31
C HIS A 360 -2.86 -11.33 -5.62
N SER A 361 -2.71 -10.83 -4.39
CA SER A 361 -1.43 -10.86 -3.66
C SER A 361 -1.54 -11.79 -2.44
N PRO A 362 -1.22 -13.08 -2.54
CA PRO A 362 -0.92 -13.90 -1.36
C PRO A 362 0.40 -13.43 -0.73
N GLY A 363 0.49 -13.40 0.60
CA GLY A 363 1.62 -12.80 1.33
C GLY A 363 3.03 -13.27 0.93
N LEU A 364 3.18 -14.49 0.39
CA LEU A 364 4.47 -14.96 -0.14
C LEU A 364 4.92 -14.18 -1.40
N LEU A 365 4.00 -13.83 -2.30
CA LEU A 365 4.33 -13.02 -3.47
C LEU A 365 4.68 -11.59 -3.05
N HIS A 366 3.99 -11.06 -2.04
CA HIS A 366 4.35 -9.76 -1.46
C HIS A 366 5.80 -9.76 -0.95
N ALA A 367 6.16 -10.75 -0.12
CA ALA A 367 7.51 -10.87 0.42
C ALA A 367 8.58 -11.00 -0.67
N ALA A 368 8.29 -11.72 -1.75
CA ALA A 368 9.24 -11.94 -2.84
C ALA A 368 9.43 -10.70 -3.73
N PHE A 369 8.37 -9.94 -4.03
CA PHE A 369 8.39 -8.93 -5.08
C PHE A 369 8.19 -7.48 -4.61
N PHE A 370 7.69 -7.25 -3.39
CA PHE A 370 7.31 -5.92 -2.90
C PHE A 370 8.06 -5.48 -1.65
N SER A 371 8.39 -6.38 -0.72
CA SER A 371 9.05 -6.02 0.55
C SER A 371 10.43 -5.36 0.40
N ALA A 372 11.16 -5.68 -0.68
CA ALA A 372 12.51 -5.18 -0.95
C ALA A 372 12.54 -4.09 -2.04
N ARG A 373 11.52 -3.24 -2.07
CA ARG A 373 11.44 -2.10 -3.01
C ARG A 373 11.91 -0.81 -2.33
N PRO A 374 12.94 -0.13 -2.85
CA PRO A 374 13.42 1.10 -2.26
C PRO A 374 12.43 2.23 -2.53
N VAL A 375 12.20 3.05 -1.51
CA VAL A 375 11.34 4.24 -1.57
C VAL A 375 12.10 5.43 -1.03
N SER A 376 11.94 6.58 -1.67
CA SER A 376 12.54 7.84 -1.23
C SER A 376 12.12 8.14 0.21
N ASN A 377 13.11 8.45 1.06
CA ASN A 377 12.90 8.94 2.43
C ASN A 377 13.27 10.43 2.57
N LEU A 378 13.58 11.10 1.46
CA LEU A 378 13.99 12.49 1.43
C LEU A 378 12.73 13.38 1.37
N PRO A 379 12.65 14.46 2.18
CA PRO A 379 11.49 15.36 2.20
C PRO A 379 11.31 16.11 0.87
N TYR A 380 12.40 16.30 0.13
CA TYR A 380 12.41 16.92 -1.18
C TYR A 380 13.58 16.38 -2.00
N VAL A 381 13.33 16.13 -3.28
CA VAL A 381 14.35 15.75 -4.27
C VAL A 381 14.17 16.64 -5.49
N GLN A 382 15.21 17.39 -5.86
CA GLN A 382 15.27 18.06 -7.15
C GLN A 382 15.58 17.02 -8.22
N LEU A 383 14.63 16.76 -9.11
CA LEU A 383 14.83 15.82 -10.21
C LEU A 383 15.84 16.40 -11.21
N ARG A 384 16.68 15.52 -11.76
CA ARG A 384 17.75 15.89 -12.68
C ARG A 384 17.22 15.83 -14.12
N ASN A 385 17.44 16.91 -14.88
CA ASN A 385 17.17 17.01 -16.32
C ASN A 385 15.79 16.46 -16.69
N VAL A 386 14.72 17.01 -16.09
CA VAL A 386 13.35 16.50 -16.28
C VAL A 386 12.91 16.61 -17.75
N GLU A 387 13.36 17.64 -18.45
CA GLU A 387 13.16 17.88 -19.87
C GLU A 387 13.70 16.75 -20.75
N ARG A 388 14.70 15.99 -20.27
CA ARG A 388 15.24 14.80 -20.95
C ARG A 388 14.19 13.71 -21.15
N MET A 389 13.09 13.74 -20.41
CA MET A 389 12.04 12.72 -20.51
C MET A 389 11.10 12.94 -21.69
N MET A 390 11.23 14.03 -22.46
CA MET A 390 10.57 14.16 -23.76
C MET A 390 11.12 13.12 -24.74
N MET A 391 10.28 12.55 -25.60
CA MET A 391 10.63 11.40 -26.46
C MET A 391 11.94 11.60 -27.24
N SER A 392 12.09 12.71 -27.97
CA SER A 392 13.27 12.97 -28.80
C SER A 392 14.56 13.10 -27.98
N GLU A 393 14.48 13.77 -26.84
CA GLU A 393 15.58 14.03 -25.92
C GLU A 393 16.01 12.75 -25.20
N TYR A 394 15.04 11.89 -24.87
CA TYR A 394 15.32 10.61 -24.22
C TYR A 394 16.04 9.66 -25.17
N GLU A 395 15.59 9.57 -26.43
CA GLU A 395 16.28 8.78 -27.47
C GLU A 395 17.71 9.29 -27.71
N ALA A 396 17.87 10.61 -27.87
CA ALA A 396 19.19 11.21 -28.05
C ALA A 396 20.14 10.93 -26.87
N ASP A 397 19.62 10.93 -25.64
CA ASP A 397 20.39 10.57 -24.46
C ASP A 397 20.75 9.07 -24.41
N ILE A 398 19.85 8.17 -24.80
CA ILE A 398 20.17 6.73 -24.91
C ILE A 398 21.33 6.53 -25.89
N TYR A 399 21.26 7.11 -27.09
CA TYR A 399 22.38 7.05 -28.04
C TYR A 399 23.65 7.65 -27.44
N HIS A 400 23.54 8.78 -26.74
CA HIS A 400 24.69 9.38 -26.05
C HIS A 400 25.32 8.41 -25.03
N ILE A 401 24.53 7.71 -24.21
CA ILE A 401 25.00 6.71 -23.24
C ILE A 401 25.67 5.53 -23.95
N LEU A 402 25.13 5.08 -25.09
CA LEU A 402 25.62 3.93 -25.84
C LEU A 402 26.86 4.23 -26.70
N GLU A 403 27.12 5.50 -27.03
CA GLU A 403 28.22 5.89 -27.92
C GLU A 403 29.39 6.57 -27.19
N ASN A 404 29.14 7.23 -26.04
CA ASN A 404 30.15 8.01 -25.33
C ASN A 404 30.86 7.21 -24.23
N ASP A 405 31.74 6.30 -24.67
CA ASP A 405 32.60 5.44 -23.83
C ASP A 405 31.85 4.54 -22.82
N PRO A 406 30.85 3.74 -23.25
CA PRO A 406 30.33 2.69 -22.38
C PRO A 406 31.35 1.57 -22.21
N MET A 407 31.25 0.89 -21.07
CA MET A 407 31.96 -0.35 -20.84
C MET A 407 31.13 -1.53 -21.38
N TYR A 408 31.59 -2.13 -22.46
CA TYR A 408 31.06 -3.41 -22.93
C TYR A 408 31.70 -4.57 -22.16
N ILE A 409 30.86 -5.48 -21.67
CA ILE A 409 31.32 -6.66 -20.94
C ILE A 409 31.89 -7.68 -21.93
N ASN A 410 33.20 -7.96 -21.84
CA ASN A 410 33.89 -8.97 -22.63
C ASN A 410 34.35 -10.11 -21.71
N THR A 411 33.43 -11.03 -21.40
CA THR A 411 33.68 -12.19 -20.55
C THR A 411 32.90 -13.41 -21.06
N THR A 412 33.42 -14.61 -20.78
CA THR A 412 32.70 -15.88 -21.01
C THR A 412 31.93 -16.33 -19.78
N LEU A 413 31.97 -15.57 -18.68
CA LEU A 413 31.19 -15.86 -17.49
C LEU A 413 29.69 -15.77 -17.81
N HIS A 414 28.90 -16.60 -17.13
CA HIS A 414 27.45 -16.52 -17.21
C HIS A 414 26.95 -15.20 -16.59
N PRO A 415 25.92 -14.51 -17.14
CA PRO A 415 25.42 -13.24 -16.59
C PRO A 415 24.98 -13.29 -15.12
N CYS A 416 24.55 -14.46 -14.64
CA CYS A 416 24.22 -14.69 -13.22
C CYS A 416 25.43 -14.93 -12.31
N ASP A 417 26.65 -14.97 -12.85
CA ASP A 417 27.86 -15.09 -12.03
C ASP A 417 28.10 -13.76 -11.28
N PRO A 418 28.32 -13.77 -9.96
CA PRO A 418 28.61 -12.55 -9.20
C PRO A 418 29.86 -11.77 -9.65
N GLN A 419 30.71 -12.37 -10.48
CA GLN A 419 31.89 -11.76 -11.08
C GLN A 419 31.67 -11.30 -12.53
N PHE A 420 30.46 -11.49 -13.08
CA PHE A 420 30.14 -11.10 -14.46
C PHE A 420 30.36 -9.60 -14.70
N ILE A 421 29.91 -8.77 -13.74
CA ILE A 421 30.21 -7.34 -13.73
C ILE A 421 31.46 -7.11 -12.85
N PRO A 422 32.55 -6.53 -13.38
CA PRO A 422 33.74 -6.24 -12.60
C PRO A 422 33.42 -5.36 -11.39
N LYS A 423 33.82 -5.78 -10.18
CA LYS A 423 33.56 -5.05 -8.91
C LYS A 423 34.15 -3.64 -8.85
N TYR A 424 35.09 -3.31 -9.73
CA TYR A 424 35.82 -2.04 -9.77
C TYR A 424 35.52 -1.24 -11.06
N THR A 425 34.25 -1.06 -11.39
CA THR A 425 33.82 -0.02 -12.36
C THR A 425 33.99 1.38 -11.74
N SER A 426 35.21 1.71 -11.36
CA SER A 426 35.62 2.91 -10.60
C SER A 426 35.40 4.22 -11.35
N SER A 427 34.88 4.17 -12.57
CA SER A 427 34.83 5.29 -13.52
C SER A 427 33.44 5.91 -13.67
N GLY A 428 32.39 5.38 -13.02
CA GLY A 428 31.01 5.84 -13.23
C GLY A 428 30.51 5.65 -14.67
N ARG A 429 31.20 4.82 -15.46
CA ARG A 429 30.87 4.58 -16.87
C ARG A 429 29.65 3.67 -16.97
N PRO A 430 28.72 3.94 -17.92
CA PRO A 430 27.62 3.03 -18.19
C PRO A 430 28.15 1.65 -18.60
N VAL A 431 27.53 0.59 -18.09
CA VAL A 431 27.84 -0.78 -18.49
C VAL A 431 26.75 -1.25 -19.46
N VAL A 432 27.15 -1.74 -20.62
CA VAL A 432 26.23 -2.21 -21.66
C VAL A 432 26.42 -3.71 -21.88
N ILE A 433 25.31 -4.44 -21.79
CA ILE A 433 25.23 -5.87 -22.02
C ILE A 433 24.19 -6.09 -23.12
N PHE A 434 24.55 -6.86 -24.14
CA PHE A 434 23.64 -7.24 -25.22
C PHE A 434 23.08 -8.64 -24.93
N ILE A 435 21.78 -8.79 -25.14
CA ILE A 435 21.05 -10.06 -25.08
C ILE A 435 20.45 -10.35 -26.45
N ASP A 436 20.29 -11.63 -26.81
CA ASP A 436 19.58 -12.01 -28.06
C ASP A 436 18.08 -11.73 -27.87
N MET A 437 17.53 -10.91 -28.76
CA MET A 437 16.09 -10.61 -28.84
C MET A 437 15.75 -10.47 -30.31
N ARG A 438 15.26 -11.54 -30.94
CA ARG A 438 15.12 -11.60 -32.42
C ARG A 438 13.87 -10.93 -32.93
N THR A 439 12.87 -10.82 -32.07
CA THR A 439 11.59 -10.18 -32.37
C THR A 439 11.16 -9.38 -31.15
N PHE A 440 10.25 -8.43 -31.35
CA PHE A 440 9.72 -7.62 -30.26
C PHE A 440 8.94 -8.43 -29.21
N ILE A 441 8.64 -9.72 -29.44
CA ILE A 441 7.93 -10.61 -28.51
C ILE A 441 8.83 -11.68 -27.86
N ASP A 442 10.14 -11.60 -28.09
CA ASP A 442 11.13 -12.58 -27.63
C ASP A 442 11.53 -12.33 -26.16
N TYR A 443 10.52 -12.23 -25.28
CA TYR A 443 10.66 -11.95 -23.84
C TYR A 443 10.20 -13.12 -22.95
N PHE A 444 10.44 -14.37 -23.38
CA PHE A 444 10.09 -15.60 -22.65
C PHE A 444 11.29 -16.45 -22.24
#